data_AF-A0ABD3IVW7-F1
#
_entry.id   AF-A0ABD3IVW7-F1
#
_cell.length_a   1.000
_cell.length_b   1.000
_cell.length_c   1.000
_cell.angle_alpha   90.00
_cell.angle_beta   90.00
_cell.angle_gamma   90.00
#
_symmetry.space_group_name_H-M   'P 1'
#
loop_
_entity.id
_entity.type
_entity.pdbx_description
1 polymer ?
#
loop_
_entity_poly.entity_id
_entity_poly.type
_entity_poly.pdbx_seq_one_letter_code
_entity_poly.pdbx_strand_id
1 'polypeptide(L)'
;MGYLGSQSHSQLKKETSHRKIVLFPFPLQGHINSMLQLASILHSQGFKISIVHNQYNSPNPRDFPLFTFDSFPDGLLETEYPSESDLLAFIVRLNVSCVVPFRECLRKVLCDDSEDHVACLITDNVWYFTQAVADELKIPRIVLRCTSISSISAFSALSSLREKSCLQIKDSELDKAVPEVPPLKMKDLPVILSKNPEDLQQILANMGRETGAASGLICNSSEELEGTKLAQAQQAIPIPIFVIGPFHKYFPASGSSLLAQDMSSVSWLNKQRPKSVIYVSLGSIASIDEAKFLEIAWGLANSEQPFLWVIRPGSICGSDWLEPLPSTFLEMSKGRGHIVKWAPQQEVLAHQAIGGFWTHCGWNSTLESICEGVPMICLPSFGDQKVNARYVSDFWRVGLHLEDKLERSEIERAIRRLMADPEGEAIRDRAVSLKDKVDQCFKEGVPHIGLSTALLVTYHHCRTPILEVKLLLGIFFQFSFPFPFVFLKIIVTFSFSSVHVLN
;
A
#
# COMPACT_ATOMS: atom_id res chain seq x y z
N MET A 1 -26.20 -8.20 26.08
CA MET A 1 -25.73 -7.64 24.79
C MET A 1 -25.10 -8.68 23.83
N GLY A 2 -24.80 -9.92 24.23
CA GLY A 2 -24.10 -10.90 23.37
C GLY A 2 -24.95 -11.71 22.35
N TYR A 3 -26.28 -11.61 22.36
CA TYR A 3 -27.16 -12.45 21.52
C TYR A 3 -27.74 -11.74 20.27
N LEU A 4 -27.68 -10.41 20.21
CA LEU A 4 -28.22 -9.61 19.10
C LEU A 4 -27.18 -9.30 18.02
N GLY A 5 -25.90 -9.20 18.38
CA GLY A 5 -24.80 -9.01 17.42
C GLY A 5 -24.46 -10.28 16.61
N SER A 6 -24.78 -11.46 17.12
CA SER A 6 -24.56 -12.72 16.41
C SER A 6 -25.57 -12.95 15.27
N GLN A 7 -26.81 -12.49 15.43
CA GLN A 7 -27.86 -12.66 14.42
C GLN A 7 -27.62 -11.76 13.20
N SER A 8 -27.24 -10.49 13.37
CA SER A 8 -26.93 -9.59 12.24
C SER A 8 -25.69 -10.03 11.45
N HIS A 9 -24.65 -10.48 12.14
CA HIS A 9 -23.44 -11.01 11.50
C HIS A 9 -23.72 -12.34 10.75
N SER A 10 -24.61 -13.19 11.28
CA SER A 10 -25.03 -14.43 10.60
C SER A 10 -25.88 -14.18 9.34
N GLN A 11 -26.69 -13.13 9.33
CA GLN A 11 -27.47 -12.72 8.15
C GLN A 11 -26.58 -12.10 7.07
N LEU A 12 -25.67 -11.20 7.44
CA LEU A 12 -24.67 -10.62 6.51
C LEU A 12 -23.82 -11.70 5.85
N LYS A 13 -23.32 -12.68 6.61
CA LYS A 13 -22.56 -13.82 6.06
C LYS A 13 -23.37 -14.68 5.09
N LYS A 14 -24.69 -14.76 5.27
CA LYS A 14 -25.59 -15.50 4.40
C LYS A 14 -25.92 -14.74 3.10
N GLU A 15 -25.91 -13.41 3.15
CA GLU A 15 -26.07 -12.55 1.96
C GLU A 15 -24.78 -12.42 1.12
N THR A 16 -23.60 -12.54 1.76
CA THR A 16 -22.29 -12.49 1.08
C THR A 16 -21.84 -13.84 0.53
N SER A 17 -22.31 -14.97 1.06
CA SER A 17 -21.86 -16.33 0.66
C SER A 17 -22.14 -16.71 -0.80
N HIS A 18 -23.04 -16.00 -1.47
CA HIS A 18 -23.39 -16.18 -2.88
C HIS A 18 -22.83 -15.07 -3.79
N ARG A 19 -21.95 -14.22 -3.25
CA ARG A 19 -21.39 -13.07 -3.99
C ARG A 19 -19.90 -13.28 -4.21
N LYS A 20 -19.48 -13.13 -5.46
CA LYS A 20 -18.08 -13.21 -5.85
C LYS A 20 -17.49 -11.82 -6.02
N ILE A 21 -16.25 -11.63 -5.58
CA ILE A 21 -15.44 -10.44 -5.86
C ILE A 21 -14.28 -10.87 -6.73
N VAL A 22 -14.09 -10.17 -7.85
CA VAL A 22 -12.94 -10.36 -8.73
C VAL A 22 -11.86 -9.34 -8.35
N LEU A 23 -10.63 -9.79 -8.14
CA LEU A 23 -9.49 -8.92 -7.85
C LEU A 23 -8.42 -9.04 -8.93
N PHE A 24 -7.82 -7.91 -9.31
CA PHE A 24 -6.75 -7.86 -10.30
C PHE A 24 -5.52 -7.09 -9.79
N PRO A 25 -4.52 -7.78 -9.21
CA PRO A 25 -3.29 -7.16 -8.72
C PRO A 25 -2.43 -6.61 -9.86
N PHE A 26 -1.64 -5.58 -9.57
CA PHE A 26 -0.51 -5.21 -10.44
C PHE A 26 0.67 -6.17 -10.18
N PRO A 27 1.42 -6.64 -11.20
CA PRO A 27 2.34 -7.76 -11.09
C PRO A 27 3.70 -7.39 -10.47
N LEU A 28 3.67 -6.63 -9.39
CA LEU A 28 4.84 -6.26 -8.60
C LEU A 28 4.59 -6.65 -7.14
N GLN A 29 5.61 -7.20 -6.48
CA GLN A 29 5.51 -7.82 -5.14
C GLN A 29 4.65 -7.04 -4.13
N GLY A 30 4.90 -5.73 -3.99
CA GLY A 30 4.17 -4.89 -3.03
C GLY A 30 2.67 -4.79 -3.34
N HIS A 31 2.31 -4.74 -4.61
CA HIS A 31 0.92 -4.68 -5.07
C HIS A 31 0.22 -6.04 -4.95
N ILE A 32 0.92 -7.13 -5.30
CA ILE A 32 0.43 -8.51 -5.13
C ILE A 32 0.13 -8.78 -3.64
N ASN A 33 1.06 -8.42 -2.74
CA ASN A 33 0.87 -8.58 -1.30
C ASN A 33 -0.41 -7.88 -0.82
N SER A 34 -0.54 -6.58 -1.11
CA SER A 34 -1.69 -5.78 -0.67
C SER A 34 -3.02 -6.35 -1.20
N MET A 35 -3.05 -6.78 -2.47
CA MET A 35 -4.27 -7.32 -3.08
C MET A 35 -4.66 -8.68 -2.47
N LEU A 36 -3.70 -9.59 -2.25
CA LEU A 36 -3.99 -10.93 -1.70
C LEU A 36 -4.33 -10.88 -0.21
N GLN A 37 -3.77 -9.93 0.54
CA GLN A 37 -4.20 -9.66 1.91
C GLN A 37 -5.63 -9.10 1.94
N LEU A 38 -5.97 -8.13 1.08
CA LEU A 38 -7.34 -7.65 0.95
C LEU A 38 -8.30 -8.78 0.55
N ALA A 39 -7.91 -9.63 -0.40
CA ALA A 39 -8.70 -10.79 -0.81
C ALA A 39 -9.00 -11.73 0.37
N SER A 40 -8.00 -11.98 1.23
CA SER A 40 -8.16 -12.78 2.44
C SER A 40 -9.09 -12.12 3.47
N ILE A 41 -8.99 -10.80 3.64
CA ILE A 41 -9.93 -10.02 4.46
C ILE A 41 -11.35 -10.19 3.94
N LEU A 42 -11.58 -10.01 2.63
CA LEU A 42 -12.90 -10.13 2.02
C LEU A 42 -13.45 -11.56 2.11
N HIS A 43 -12.61 -12.57 1.89
CA HIS A 43 -12.98 -13.97 2.07
C HIS A 43 -13.43 -14.26 3.50
N SER A 44 -12.76 -13.70 4.52
CA SER A 44 -13.16 -13.85 5.92
C SER A 44 -14.55 -13.27 6.23
N GLN A 45 -15.03 -12.34 5.39
CA GLN A 45 -16.38 -11.75 5.46
C GLN A 45 -17.44 -12.55 4.69
N GLY A 46 -17.07 -13.69 4.11
CA GLY A 46 -17.97 -14.61 3.42
C GLY A 46 -18.04 -14.44 1.90
N PHE A 47 -17.30 -13.50 1.31
CA PHE A 47 -17.25 -13.37 -0.15
C PHE A 47 -16.47 -14.51 -0.78
N LYS A 48 -16.94 -14.99 -1.94
CA LYS A 48 -16.12 -15.83 -2.84
C LYS A 48 -15.11 -14.94 -3.56
N ILE A 49 -13.90 -15.44 -3.73
CA ILE A 49 -12.79 -14.66 -4.31
C ILE A 49 -12.34 -15.30 -5.62
N SER A 50 -12.27 -14.48 -6.68
CA SER A 50 -11.50 -14.81 -7.89
C SER A 50 -10.38 -13.82 -8.10
N ILE A 51 -9.18 -14.32 -8.37
CA ILE A 51 -7.99 -13.55 -8.69
C ILE A 51 -7.74 -13.69 -10.19
N VAL A 52 -7.95 -12.60 -10.92
CA VAL A 52 -7.51 -12.49 -12.32
C VAL A 52 -6.09 -11.95 -12.30
N HIS A 53 -5.15 -12.58 -13.02
CA HIS A 53 -3.76 -12.12 -13.06
C HIS A 53 -3.14 -12.34 -14.43
N ASN A 54 -2.11 -11.58 -14.75
CA ASN A 54 -1.28 -11.85 -15.92
C ASN A 54 -0.22 -12.92 -15.62
N GLN A 55 0.51 -13.36 -16.64
CA GLN A 55 1.50 -14.43 -16.53
C GLN A 55 2.78 -13.96 -15.82
N TYR A 56 3.22 -12.73 -16.06
CA TYR A 56 4.35 -12.14 -15.37
C TYR A 56 4.11 -12.02 -13.85
N ASN A 57 5.04 -12.54 -13.04
CA ASN A 57 4.94 -12.58 -11.57
C ASN A 57 3.60 -13.14 -11.06
N SER A 58 3.13 -14.23 -11.67
CA SER A 58 1.87 -14.86 -11.27
C SER A 58 1.87 -15.31 -9.79
N PRO A 59 0.79 -15.02 -9.03
CA PRO A 59 0.58 -15.62 -7.73
C PRO A 59 0.50 -17.14 -7.82
N ASN A 60 0.96 -17.85 -6.79
CA ASN A 60 0.88 -19.30 -6.73
C ASN A 60 -0.48 -19.73 -6.12
N PRO A 61 -1.37 -20.39 -6.88
CA PRO A 61 -2.69 -20.80 -6.37
C PRO A 61 -2.64 -21.75 -5.19
N ARG A 62 -1.53 -22.49 -5.01
CA ARG A 62 -1.37 -23.45 -3.89
C ARG A 62 -1.35 -22.76 -2.52
N ASP A 63 -0.95 -21.49 -2.49
CA ASP A 63 -0.87 -20.72 -1.26
C ASP A 63 -2.25 -20.17 -0.84
N PHE A 64 -3.24 -20.20 -1.75
CA PHE A 64 -4.60 -19.73 -1.53
C PHE A 64 -5.66 -20.69 -2.10
N PRO A 65 -5.78 -21.91 -1.56
CA PRO A 65 -6.64 -22.96 -2.13
C PRO A 65 -8.14 -22.65 -2.08
N LEU A 66 -8.54 -21.61 -1.34
CA LEU A 66 -9.94 -21.16 -1.21
C LEU A 66 -10.31 -20.11 -2.28
N PHE A 67 -9.37 -19.64 -3.09
CA PHE A 67 -9.61 -18.68 -4.16
C PHE A 67 -9.57 -19.37 -5.52
N THR A 68 -10.28 -18.81 -6.51
CA THR A 68 -10.09 -19.19 -7.91
C THR A 68 -9.06 -18.27 -8.57
N PHE A 69 -8.31 -18.81 -9.55
CA PHE A 69 -7.26 -18.07 -10.24
C PHE A 69 -7.44 -18.20 -11.74
N ASP A 70 -7.50 -17.06 -12.43
CA ASP A 70 -7.71 -16.97 -13.86
C ASP A 70 -6.57 -16.17 -14.51
N SER A 71 -5.70 -16.86 -15.24
CA SER A 71 -4.53 -16.26 -15.88
C SER A 71 -4.82 -15.84 -17.32
N PHE A 72 -4.21 -14.74 -17.77
CA PHE A 72 -4.23 -14.33 -19.18
C PHE A 72 -2.83 -13.89 -19.66
N PRO A 73 -2.52 -13.97 -20.97
CA PRO A 73 -1.23 -13.53 -21.50
C PRO A 73 -1.10 -11.99 -21.42
N ASP A 74 0.01 -11.48 -20.88
CA ASP A 74 0.30 -10.03 -20.83
C ASP A 74 0.81 -9.47 -22.17
N GLY A 75 1.17 -10.35 -23.12
CA GLY A 75 1.69 -9.94 -24.42
C GLY A 75 3.10 -9.35 -24.37
N LEU A 76 3.86 -9.64 -23.30
CA LEU A 76 5.23 -9.15 -23.12
C LEU A 76 6.27 -10.19 -23.57
N LEU A 77 7.38 -9.71 -24.11
CA LEU A 77 8.60 -10.50 -24.28
C LEU A 77 9.44 -10.51 -22.98
N GLU A 78 10.24 -11.55 -22.74
CA GLU A 78 11.08 -11.63 -21.53
C GLU A 78 12.06 -10.44 -21.38
N THR A 79 12.49 -9.85 -22.50
CA THR A 79 13.36 -8.66 -22.52
C THR A 79 12.65 -7.37 -22.11
N GLU A 80 11.32 -7.42 -21.91
CA GLU A 80 10.46 -6.27 -21.59
C GLU A 80 10.02 -6.26 -20.13
N TYR A 81 10.61 -7.13 -19.31
CA TYR A 81 10.40 -7.15 -17.87
C TYR A 81 11.06 -5.95 -17.18
N PRO A 82 10.43 -5.43 -16.11
CA PRO A 82 10.77 -4.14 -15.54
C PRO A 82 12.14 -4.16 -14.87
N SER A 83 12.94 -3.15 -15.18
CA SER A 83 13.98 -2.63 -14.29
C SER A 83 13.48 -1.36 -13.60
N GLU A 84 14.11 -0.94 -12.50
CA GLU A 84 13.79 0.34 -11.84
C GLU A 84 13.77 1.53 -12.82
N SER A 85 14.65 1.52 -13.82
CA SER A 85 14.77 2.58 -14.83
C SER A 85 13.68 2.59 -15.92
N ASP A 86 12.84 1.54 -15.98
CA ASP A 86 11.83 1.33 -17.03
C ASP A 86 10.41 1.12 -16.48
N LEU A 87 10.18 1.42 -15.18
CA LEU A 87 8.91 1.17 -14.52
C LEU A 87 7.72 1.89 -15.18
N LEU A 88 7.89 3.12 -15.65
CA LEU A 88 6.80 3.83 -16.33
C LEU A 88 6.46 3.22 -17.69
N ALA A 89 7.48 2.92 -18.51
CA ALA A 89 7.25 2.30 -19.80
C ALA A 89 6.57 0.94 -19.63
N PHE A 90 6.97 0.18 -18.59
CA PHE A 90 6.32 -1.06 -18.20
C PHE A 90 4.84 -0.86 -17.84
N ILE A 91 4.51 0.14 -17.02
CA ILE A 91 3.12 0.48 -16.66
C ILE A 91 2.29 0.86 -17.90
N VAL A 92 2.83 1.72 -18.79
CA VAL A 92 2.15 2.15 -20.03
C VAL A 92 1.88 0.96 -20.93
N ARG A 93 2.91 0.15 -21.17
CA ARG A 93 2.83 -1.04 -22.05
C ARG A 93 1.78 -2.02 -21.56
N LEU A 94 1.79 -2.33 -20.26
CA LEU A 94 0.79 -3.21 -19.67
C LEU A 94 -0.64 -2.66 -19.79
N ASN A 95 -0.84 -1.34 -19.60
CA ASN A 95 -2.15 -0.72 -19.78
C ASN A 95 -2.64 -0.67 -21.23
N VAL A 96 -1.78 -0.99 -22.20
CA VAL A 96 -2.14 -1.16 -23.62
C VAL A 96 -2.32 -2.64 -23.96
N SER A 97 -1.34 -3.49 -23.61
CA SER A 97 -1.32 -4.90 -24.01
C SER A 97 -2.36 -5.76 -23.27
N CYS A 98 -2.67 -5.41 -22.02
CA CYS A 98 -3.56 -6.22 -21.19
C CYS A 98 -5.06 -5.97 -21.45
N VAL A 99 -5.45 -4.93 -22.18
CA VAL A 99 -6.86 -4.53 -22.35
C VAL A 99 -7.73 -5.67 -22.88
N VAL A 100 -7.37 -6.20 -24.05
CA VAL A 100 -8.11 -7.26 -24.73
C VAL A 100 -8.06 -8.58 -23.95
N PRO A 101 -6.88 -9.13 -23.57
CA PRO A 101 -6.85 -10.41 -22.89
C PRO A 101 -7.47 -10.37 -21.48
N PHE A 102 -7.34 -9.25 -20.75
CA PHE A 102 -8.05 -9.07 -19.48
C PHE A 102 -9.57 -9.06 -19.66
N ARG A 103 -10.09 -8.30 -20.66
CA ARG A 103 -11.53 -8.26 -20.93
C ARG A 103 -12.09 -9.64 -21.24
N GLU A 104 -11.41 -10.43 -22.08
CA GLU A 104 -11.87 -11.78 -22.40
C GLU A 104 -11.77 -12.74 -21.21
N CYS A 105 -10.74 -12.60 -20.37
CA CYS A 105 -10.62 -13.35 -19.13
C CYS A 105 -11.78 -13.02 -18.19
N LEU A 106 -12.01 -11.74 -17.92
CA LEU A 106 -13.08 -11.27 -17.04
C LEU A 106 -14.46 -11.70 -17.55
N ARG A 107 -14.71 -11.64 -18.87
CA ARG A 107 -15.97 -12.12 -19.45
C ARG A 107 -16.20 -13.62 -19.18
N LYS A 108 -15.16 -14.46 -19.22
CA LYS A 108 -15.27 -15.88 -18.87
C LYS A 108 -15.63 -16.06 -17.39
N VAL A 109 -14.92 -15.36 -16.50
CA VAL A 109 -15.22 -15.37 -15.06
C VAL A 109 -16.68 -14.96 -14.80
N LEU A 110 -17.20 -13.96 -15.51
CA LEU A 110 -18.60 -13.54 -15.39
C LEU A 110 -19.62 -14.57 -15.94
N CYS A 111 -19.22 -15.41 -16.90
CA CYS A 111 -20.09 -16.41 -17.52
C CYS A 111 -20.14 -17.75 -16.76
N ASP A 112 -19.02 -18.16 -16.16
CA ASP A 112 -18.89 -19.47 -15.51
C ASP A 112 -19.66 -19.55 -14.17
N ASP A 113 -20.08 -18.41 -13.61
CA ASP A 113 -20.73 -18.32 -12.29
C ASP A 113 -22.25 -18.16 -12.34
N SER A 114 -22.95 -19.15 -12.92
CA SER A 114 -24.43 -19.10 -12.99
C SER A 114 -25.13 -19.08 -11.61
N GLU A 115 -24.46 -19.50 -10.53
CA GLU A 115 -24.98 -19.47 -9.15
C GLU A 115 -24.44 -18.31 -8.29
N ASP A 116 -23.27 -17.74 -8.63
CA ASP A 116 -22.61 -16.70 -7.85
C ASP A 116 -22.59 -15.37 -8.59
N HIS A 117 -23.26 -14.36 -8.05
CA HIS A 117 -23.29 -13.06 -8.71
C HIS A 117 -22.00 -12.28 -8.40
N VAL A 118 -21.24 -11.90 -9.44
CA VAL A 118 -20.09 -11.00 -9.29
C VAL A 118 -20.56 -9.63 -8.81
N ALA A 119 -20.16 -9.25 -7.59
CA ALA A 119 -20.59 -8.03 -6.94
C ALA A 119 -19.80 -6.80 -7.43
N CYS A 120 -18.49 -6.95 -7.60
CA CYS A 120 -17.60 -5.88 -8.09
C CYS A 120 -16.26 -6.44 -8.57
N LEU A 121 -15.55 -5.61 -9.33
CA LEU A 121 -14.15 -5.77 -9.68
C LEU A 121 -13.29 -4.84 -8.83
N ILE A 122 -12.29 -5.38 -8.12
CA ILE A 122 -11.29 -4.60 -7.39
C ILE A 122 -9.99 -4.61 -8.19
N THR A 123 -9.50 -3.45 -8.62
CA THR A 123 -8.23 -3.36 -9.36
C THR A 123 -7.24 -2.42 -8.67
N ASP A 124 -5.96 -2.72 -8.84
CA ASP A 124 -4.92 -1.78 -8.47
C ASP A 124 -5.08 -0.45 -9.22
N ASN A 125 -4.80 0.67 -8.57
CA ASN A 125 -4.93 2.00 -9.16
C ASN A 125 -4.06 2.21 -10.42
N VAL A 126 -2.98 1.43 -10.59
CA VAL A 126 -2.09 1.49 -11.75
C VAL A 126 -2.76 0.93 -13.01
N TRP A 127 -3.78 0.08 -12.86
CA TRP A 127 -4.57 -0.47 -13.95
C TRP A 127 -5.68 0.49 -14.42
N TYR A 128 -5.32 1.68 -14.90
CA TYR A 128 -6.30 2.70 -15.26
C TYR A 128 -7.24 2.24 -16.39
N PHE A 129 -6.79 1.38 -17.32
CA PHE A 129 -7.65 0.87 -18.40
C PHE A 129 -8.90 0.10 -17.90
N THR A 130 -8.85 -0.43 -16.67
CA THR A 130 -9.87 -1.35 -16.16
C THR A 130 -11.21 -0.67 -15.87
N GLN A 131 -11.27 0.67 -15.77
CA GLN A 131 -12.55 1.38 -15.67
C GLN A 131 -13.41 1.14 -16.93
N ALA A 132 -12.84 1.39 -18.11
CA ALA A 132 -13.57 1.24 -19.37
C ALA A 132 -14.07 -0.20 -19.58
N VAL A 133 -13.27 -1.20 -19.19
CA VAL A 133 -13.67 -2.62 -19.24
C VAL A 133 -14.80 -2.91 -18.25
N ALA A 134 -14.73 -2.36 -17.04
CA ALA A 134 -15.77 -2.53 -16.02
C ALA A 134 -17.11 -1.90 -16.47
N ASP A 135 -17.06 -0.71 -17.08
CA ASP A 135 -18.22 -0.02 -17.65
C ASP A 135 -18.84 -0.81 -18.81
N GLU A 136 -18.02 -1.32 -19.73
CA GLU A 136 -18.44 -2.18 -20.85
C GLU A 136 -19.20 -3.42 -20.35
N LEU A 137 -18.65 -4.08 -19.33
CA LEU A 137 -19.21 -5.30 -18.74
C LEU A 137 -20.26 -5.02 -17.66
N LYS A 138 -20.56 -3.75 -17.38
CA LYS A 138 -21.57 -3.29 -16.41
C LYS A 138 -21.34 -3.84 -14.99
N ILE A 139 -20.08 -3.89 -14.56
CA ILE A 139 -19.70 -4.27 -13.20
C ILE A 139 -19.11 -3.07 -12.44
N PRO A 140 -19.45 -2.87 -11.17
CA PRO A 140 -18.84 -1.80 -10.38
C PRO A 140 -17.33 -2.04 -10.22
N ARG A 141 -16.52 -1.01 -10.46
CA ARG A 141 -15.08 -1.02 -10.17
C ARG A 141 -14.81 -0.36 -8.83
N ILE A 142 -13.99 -0.99 -8.00
CA ILE A 142 -13.40 -0.38 -6.80
C ILE A 142 -11.88 -0.37 -6.98
N VAL A 143 -11.24 0.72 -6.60
CA VAL A 143 -9.79 0.88 -6.75
C VAL A 143 -9.09 0.55 -5.43
N LEU A 144 -8.04 -0.27 -5.47
CA LEU A 144 -7.10 -0.42 -4.36
C LEU A 144 -5.92 0.53 -4.56
N ARG A 145 -5.65 1.37 -3.56
CA ARG A 145 -4.42 2.17 -3.46
C ARG A 145 -3.39 1.44 -2.60
N CYS A 146 -2.27 1.09 -3.21
CA CYS A 146 -1.14 0.43 -2.55
C CYS A 146 -0.11 1.41 -1.94
N THR A 147 -0.40 2.71 -1.95
CA THR A 147 0.44 3.80 -1.38
C THR A 147 -0.30 4.49 -0.24
N SER A 148 0.42 5.27 0.57
CA SER A 148 -0.16 6.07 1.66
C SER A 148 -1.14 7.12 1.14
N ILE A 149 -2.11 7.52 1.98
CA ILE A 149 -3.07 8.58 1.65
C ILE A 149 -2.32 9.90 1.43
N SER A 150 -1.30 10.17 2.24
CA SER A 150 -0.40 11.31 2.13
C SER A 150 0.26 11.39 0.75
N SER A 151 0.62 10.23 0.18
CA SER A 151 1.22 10.16 -1.15
C SER A 151 0.23 10.46 -2.27
N ILE A 152 -1.07 10.19 -2.09
CA ILE A 152 -2.10 10.63 -3.06
C ILE A 152 -2.03 12.15 -3.23
N SER A 153 -2.05 12.89 -2.12
CA SER A 153 -1.95 14.36 -2.15
C SER A 153 -0.63 14.83 -2.74
N ALA A 154 0.48 14.15 -2.43
CA ALA A 154 1.80 14.50 -2.96
C ALA A 154 1.89 14.32 -4.48
N PHE A 155 1.30 13.25 -5.03
CA PHE A 155 1.21 13.06 -6.49
C PHE A 155 0.33 14.13 -7.15
N SER A 156 -0.80 14.51 -6.54
CA SER A 156 -1.64 15.60 -7.04
C SER A 156 -0.89 16.94 -7.04
N ALA A 157 -0.16 17.25 -5.96
CA ALA A 157 0.67 18.45 -5.88
C ALA A 157 1.76 18.47 -6.96
N LEU A 158 2.43 17.33 -7.20
CA LEU A 158 3.42 17.19 -8.27
C LEU A 158 2.81 17.48 -9.65
N SER A 159 1.63 16.94 -9.94
CA SER A 159 0.92 17.21 -11.20
C SER A 159 0.57 18.70 -11.35
N SER A 160 0.00 19.32 -10.31
CA SER A 160 -0.34 20.75 -10.34
C SER A 160 0.87 21.65 -10.49
N LEU A 161 2.01 21.32 -9.87
CA LEU A 161 3.25 22.08 -10.02
C LEU A 161 3.80 22.01 -11.44
N ARG A 162 3.76 20.82 -12.08
CA ARG A 162 4.17 20.65 -13.48
C ARG A 162 3.28 21.41 -14.46
N GLU A 163 1.99 21.53 -14.19
CA GLU A 163 1.08 22.34 -15.00
C GLU A 163 1.31 23.84 -14.83
N LYS A 164 1.58 24.30 -13.60
CA LYS A 164 1.81 25.72 -13.29
C LYS A 164 3.21 26.20 -13.69
N SER A 165 4.19 25.30 -13.74
CA SER A 165 5.58 25.64 -14.00
C SER A 165 6.18 24.71 -15.05
N CYS A 166 6.53 25.25 -16.22
CA CYS A 166 7.41 24.58 -17.19
C CYS A 166 8.87 24.47 -16.68
N LEU A 167 9.10 24.30 -15.38
CA LEU A 167 10.40 24.52 -14.76
C LEU A 167 10.98 23.26 -14.13
N GLN A 168 12.23 23.00 -14.49
CA GLN A 168 13.15 22.15 -13.73
C GLN A 168 13.29 22.76 -12.33
N ILE A 169 12.97 21.98 -11.28
CA ILE A 169 13.17 22.39 -9.88
C ILE A 169 14.67 22.65 -9.71
N LYS A 170 15.05 23.90 -9.39
CA LYS A 170 16.45 24.24 -9.15
C LYS A 170 16.90 23.71 -7.79
N ASP A 171 18.18 23.39 -7.65
CA ASP A 171 18.75 22.89 -6.39
C ASP A 171 18.47 23.82 -5.19
N SER A 172 18.48 25.15 -5.43
CA SER A 172 18.17 26.15 -4.40
C SER A 172 16.71 26.15 -3.91
N GLU A 173 15.84 25.40 -4.56
CA GLU A 173 14.41 25.30 -4.23
C GLU A 173 14.03 23.98 -3.56
N LEU A 174 14.95 23.01 -3.53
CA LEU A 174 14.71 21.65 -3.03
C LEU A 174 14.22 21.61 -1.58
N ASP A 175 14.73 22.51 -0.73
CA ASP A 175 14.34 22.58 0.68
C ASP A 175 13.11 23.47 0.96
N LYS A 176 12.54 24.11 -0.05
CA LYS A 176 11.31 24.91 0.13
C LYS A 176 10.14 23.98 0.46
N ALA A 177 9.33 24.38 1.44
CA ALA A 177 8.09 23.69 1.77
C ALA A 177 7.10 23.73 0.59
N VAL A 178 6.28 22.69 0.47
CA VAL A 178 5.14 22.63 -0.46
C VAL A 178 3.87 22.92 0.35
N PRO A 179 3.33 24.16 0.30
CA PRO A 179 2.25 24.59 1.18
C PRO A 179 0.98 23.74 1.08
N GLU A 180 0.71 23.16 -0.08
CA GLU A 180 -0.45 22.30 -0.33
C GLU A 180 -0.36 20.95 0.39
N VAL A 181 0.85 20.48 0.71
CA VAL A 181 1.09 19.15 1.28
C VAL A 181 2.15 19.15 2.40
N PRO A 182 1.93 19.88 3.51
CA PRO A 182 2.84 19.79 4.66
C PRO A 182 2.88 18.36 5.22
N PRO A 183 4.01 17.89 5.76
CA PRO A 183 5.28 18.62 5.97
C PRO A 183 6.28 18.53 4.79
N LEU A 184 5.82 18.23 3.57
CA LEU A 184 6.72 17.94 2.45
C LEU A 184 7.45 19.20 1.95
N LYS A 185 8.70 18.98 1.53
CA LYS A 185 9.52 19.92 0.75
C LYS A 185 9.52 19.53 -0.72
N MET A 186 9.98 20.42 -1.60
CA MET A 186 10.07 20.15 -3.05
C MET A 186 10.88 18.87 -3.35
N LYS A 187 11.95 18.60 -2.61
CA LYS A 187 12.77 17.39 -2.75
C LYS A 187 12.08 16.09 -2.31
N ASP A 188 11.02 16.19 -1.51
CA ASP A 188 10.28 15.06 -0.97
C ASP A 188 9.12 14.63 -1.89
N LEU A 189 8.80 15.43 -2.91
CA LEU A 189 7.78 15.08 -3.89
C LEU A 189 8.14 13.77 -4.61
N PRO A 190 7.13 12.99 -5.03
CA PRO A 190 7.37 11.70 -5.65
C PRO A 190 8.33 11.76 -6.82
N VAL A 191 9.34 10.88 -6.82
CA VAL A 191 10.33 10.78 -7.90
C VAL A 191 10.02 9.53 -8.69
N ILE A 192 9.64 9.66 -9.95
CA ILE A 192 9.47 8.50 -10.81
C ILE A 192 10.54 8.53 -11.89
N LEU A 193 11.37 7.49 -11.89
CA LEU A 193 12.45 7.31 -12.86
C LEU A 193 11.85 7.00 -14.22
N SER A 194 12.12 7.87 -15.19
CA SER A 194 11.65 7.72 -16.56
C SER A 194 12.62 8.35 -17.53
N LYS A 195 12.76 7.72 -18.70
CA LYS A 195 13.41 8.31 -19.87
C LYS A 195 12.50 9.29 -20.59
N ASN A 196 11.19 9.25 -20.33
CA ASN A 196 10.19 10.11 -20.93
C ASN A 196 9.31 10.77 -19.83
N PRO A 197 9.51 12.07 -19.54
CA PRO A 197 8.77 12.77 -18.49
C PRO A 197 7.29 13.06 -18.85
N GLU A 198 6.91 13.00 -20.13
CA GLU A 198 5.52 13.22 -20.58
C GLU A 198 4.61 12.03 -20.19
N ASP A 199 5.15 10.80 -20.27
CA ASP A 199 4.44 9.57 -19.89
C ASP A 199 3.96 9.65 -18.43
N LEU A 200 4.77 10.25 -17.54
CA LEU A 200 4.41 10.39 -16.14
C LEU A 200 3.15 11.24 -15.95
N GLN A 201 3.05 12.38 -16.63
CA GLN A 201 1.89 13.27 -16.50
C GLN A 201 0.64 12.57 -17.01
N GLN A 202 0.74 11.88 -18.15
CA GLN A 202 -0.36 11.12 -18.72
C GLN A 202 -0.83 10.00 -17.78
N ILE A 203 0.09 9.25 -17.17
CA ILE A 203 -0.24 8.18 -16.22
C ILE A 203 -0.93 8.74 -14.99
N LEU A 204 -0.39 9.81 -14.38
CA LEU A 204 -1.00 10.42 -13.20
C LEU A 204 -2.40 10.96 -13.50
N ALA A 205 -2.58 11.59 -14.66
CA ALA A 205 -3.88 12.07 -15.13
C ALA A 205 -4.86 10.92 -15.35
N ASN A 206 -4.44 9.83 -16.00
CA ASN A 206 -5.27 8.64 -16.21
C ASN A 206 -5.64 7.99 -14.88
N MET A 207 -4.68 7.74 -14.00
CA MET A 207 -4.97 7.15 -12.68
C MET A 207 -5.93 8.02 -11.87
N GLY A 208 -5.76 9.35 -11.86
CA GLY A 208 -6.65 10.26 -11.15
C GLY A 208 -8.07 10.25 -11.72
N ARG A 209 -8.20 10.37 -13.04
CA ARG A 209 -9.50 10.35 -13.74
C ARG A 209 -10.24 9.03 -13.54
N GLU A 210 -9.57 7.91 -13.80
CA GLU A 210 -10.18 6.59 -13.74
C GLU A 210 -10.42 6.12 -12.30
N THR A 211 -9.67 6.65 -11.31
CA THR A 211 -10.03 6.47 -9.90
C THR A 211 -11.28 7.27 -9.56
N GLY A 212 -11.39 8.54 -10.01
CA GLY A 212 -12.56 9.38 -9.77
C GLY A 212 -13.85 8.88 -10.41
N ALA A 213 -13.76 8.02 -11.42
CA ALA A 213 -14.90 7.34 -12.06
C ALA A 213 -15.30 6.02 -11.37
N ALA A 214 -14.48 5.50 -10.46
CA ALA A 214 -14.73 4.25 -9.77
C ALA A 214 -15.83 4.39 -8.70
N SER A 215 -16.39 3.27 -8.27
CA SER A 215 -17.42 3.22 -7.23
C SER A 215 -16.88 3.37 -5.80
N GLY A 216 -15.55 3.35 -5.63
CA GLY A 216 -14.90 3.58 -4.34
C GLY A 216 -13.39 3.37 -4.40
N LEU A 217 -12.71 3.87 -3.36
CA LEU A 217 -11.26 3.78 -3.18
C LEU A 217 -10.96 3.08 -1.86
N ILE A 218 -10.21 1.98 -1.90
CA ILE A 218 -9.69 1.29 -0.72
C ILE A 218 -8.24 1.73 -0.49
N CYS A 219 -7.92 2.13 0.74
CA CYS A 219 -6.57 2.47 1.17
C CYS A 219 -6.12 1.55 2.30
N ASN A 220 -4.94 0.94 2.14
CA ASN A 220 -4.27 0.20 3.22
C ASN A 220 -3.60 1.21 4.16
N SER A 221 -4.37 1.77 5.09
CA SER A 221 -3.88 2.75 6.09
C SER A 221 -4.80 2.71 7.33
N SER A 222 -4.67 3.66 8.24
CA SER A 222 -5.55 3.85 9.40
C SER A 222 -5.74 5.34 9.71
N GLU A 223 -6.82 5.68 10.43
CA GLU A 223 -7.10 7.06 10.84
C GLU A 223 -6.03 7.58 11.81
N GLU A 224 -5.47 6.69 12.63
CA GLU A 224 -4.41 7.00 13.60
C GLU A 224 -3.12 7.45 12.92
N LEU A 225 -2.85 6.91 11.73
CA LEU A 225 -1.67 7.26 10.95
C LEU A 225 -1.88 8.49 10.08
N GLU A 226 -3.04 8.59 9.43
CA GLU A 226 -3.26 9.54 8.32
C GLU A 226 -4.59 10.31 8.39
N GLY A 227 -5.26 10.38 9.54
CA GLY A 227 -6.62 10.95 9.68
C GLY A 227 -6.79 12.37 9.12
N THR A 228 -5.82 13.26 9.33
CA THR A 228 -5.83 14.61 8.73
C THR A 228 -5.80 14.56 7.21
N LYS A 229 -5.00 13.66 6.62
CA LYS A 229 -4.90 13.48 5.17
C LYS A 229 -6.10 12.74 4.60
N LEU A 230 -6.67 11.81 5.34
CA LEU A 230 -7.94 11.17 5.00
C LEU A 230 -9.06 12.20 4.87
N ALA A 231 -9.22 13.10 5.85
CA ALA A 231 -10.25 14.14 5.80
C ALA A 231 -10.08 15.07 4.58
N GLN A 232 -8.83 15.43 4.25
CA GLN A 232 -8.52 16.21 3.05
C GLN A 232 -8.85 15.43 1.77
N ALA A 233 -8.48 14.15 1.70
CA ALA A 233 -8.77 13.29 0.55
C ALA A 233 -10.27 13.10 0.34
N GLN A 234 -11.05 12.92 1.41
CA GLN A 234 -12.52 12.79 1.35
C GLN A 234 -13.21 14.05 0.82
N GLN A 235 -12.61 15.23 1.00
CA GLN A 235 -13.12 16.48 0.42
C GLN A 235 -12.74 16.63 -1.06
N ALA A 236 -11.56 16.13 -1.45
CA ALA A 236 -11.01 16.32 -2.80
C ALA A 236 -11.44 15.25 -3.81
N ILE A 237 -11.69 14.02 -3.36
CA ILE A 237 -12.00 12.88 -4.22
C ILE A 237 -13.51 12.62 -4.15
N PRO A 238 -14.24 12.66 -5.29
CA PRO A 238 -15.71 12.64 -5.31
C PRO A 238 -16.31 11.23 -5.14
N ILE A 239 -15.59 10.30 -4.51
CA ILE A 239 -16.02 8.91 -4.31
C ILE A 239 -15.75 8.46 -2.86
N PRO A 240 -16.45 7.43 -2.36
CA PRO A 240 -16.19 6.90 -1.03
C PRO A 240 -14.76 6.38 -0.87
N ILE A 241 -14.10 6.77 0.23
CA ILE A 241 -12.78 6.27 0.60
C ILE A 241 -12.94 5.33 1.81
N PHE A 242 -12.49 4.09 1.63
CA PHE A 242 -12.48 3.05 2.65
C PHE A 242 -11.06 2.83 3.15
N VAL A 243 -10.80 3.23 4.38
CA VAL A 243 -9.51 3.00 5.03
C VAL A 243 -9.57 1.67 5.77
N ILE A 244 -8.85 0.69 5.25
CA ILE A 244 -8.91 -0.70 5.71
C ILE A 244 -7.48 -1.13 5.91
N GLY A 245 -6.93 -0.98 7.10
CA GLY A 245 -5.56 -1.39 7.32
C GLY A 245 -5.09 -1.15 8.75
N PRO A 246 -3.84 -1.51 9.02
CA PRO A 246 -2.92 -2.19 8.09
C PRO A 246 -3.31 -3.63 7.74
N PHE A 247 -3.33 -4.00 6.46
CA PHE A 247 -3.78 -5.32 5.97
C PHE A 247 -3.04 -6.51 6.60
N HIS A 248 -1.73 -6.36 6.79
CA HIS A 248 -0.87 -7.43 7.31
C HIS A 248 -1.20 -7.83 8.76
N LYS A 249 -1.92 -6.99 9.51
CA LYS A 249 -2.41 -7.31 10.86
C LYS A 249 -3.57 -8.29 10.85
N TYR A 250 -4.30 -8.37 9.73
CA TYR A 250 -5.39 -9.33 9.56
C TYR A 250 -4.89 -10.64 8.94
N PHE A 251 -4.06 -10.54 7.90
CA PHE A 251 -3.54 -11.69 7.17
C PHE A 251 -2.07 -11.47 6.76
N PRO A 252 -1.17 -12.43 7.05
CA PRO A 252 0.23 -12.31 6.67
C PRO A 252 0.41 -12.38 5.14
N ALA A 253 1.49 -11.77 4.65
CA ALA A 253 1.86 -11.81 3.22
C ALA A 253 2.71 -13.03 2.84
N SER A 254 2.92 -14.00 3.75
CA SER A 254 3.89 -15.09 3.53
C SER A 254 3.54 -15.95 2.30
N GLY A 255 2.25 -16.11 1.98
CA GLY A 255 1.79 -16.83 0.77
C GLY A 255 1.88 -16.04 -0.55
N SER A 256 2.20 -14.74 -0.51
CA SER A 256 2.26 -13.89 -1.70
C SER A 256 3.68 -13.55 -2.15
N SER A 257 4.70 -14.13 -1.52
CA SER A 257 6.12 -13.89 -1.84
C SER A 257 6.50 -14.49 -3.20
N LEU A 258 7.06 -13.66 -4.10
CA LEU A 258 7.57 -14.11 -5.41
C LEU A 258 8.92 -14.83 -5.30
N LEU A 259 9.68 -14.54 -4.23
CA LEU A 259 10.96 -15.17 -3.92
C LEU A 259 10.82 -16.08 -2.70
N ALA A 260 11.51 -17.22 -2.72
CA ALA A 260 11.56 -18.12 -1.59
C ALA A 260 12.19 -17.44 -0.37
N GLN A 261 11.49 -17.43 0.76
CA GLN A 261 11.94 -16.79 1.98
C GLN A 261 12.96 -17.68 2.71
N ASP A 262 14.08 -17.08 3.11
CA ASP A 262 15.14 -17.77 3.85
C ASP A 262 14.89 -17.70 5.37
N MET A 263 14.36 -18.80 5.92
CA MET A 263 14.08 -18.97 7.35
C MET A 263 15.35 -19.09 8.22
N SER A 264 16.55 -19.21 7.63
CA SER A 264 17.80 -19.08 8.39
C SER A 264 17.90 -17.72 9.08
N SER A 265 17.26 -16.69 8.53
CA SER A 265 17.12 -15.35 9.14
C SER A 265 16.60 -15.45 10.58
N VAL A 266 15.47 -16.13 10.79
CA VAL A 266 14.85 -16.28 12.12
C VAL A 266 15.75 -17.12 13.04
N SER A 267 16.34 -18.19 12.50
CA SER A 267 17.25 -19.06 13.25
C SER A 267 18.50 -18.33 13.73
N TRP A 268 19.02 -17.38 12.95
CA TRP A 268 20.14 -16.53 13.32
C TRP A 268 19.73 -15.47 14.35
N LEU A 269 18.57 -14.84 14.17
CA LEU A 269 18.02 -13.83 15.09
C LEU A 269 17.76 -14.39 16.50
N ASN A 270 17.35 -15.65 16.62
CA ASN A 270 17.16 -16.34 17.91
C ASN A 270 18.43 -16.37 18.79
N LYS A 271 19.61 -16.18 18.20
CA LYS A 271 20.91 -16.20 18.90
C LYS A 271 21.40 -14.79 19.28
N GLN A 272 20.67 -13.76 18.89
CA GLN A 272 21.04 -12.36 19.10
C GLN A 272 20.39 -11.80 20.37
N ARG A 273 20.96 -10.73 20.91
CA ARG A 273 20.36 -10.03 22.06
C ARG A 273 19.10 -9.28 21.61
N PRO A 274 18.12 -9.07 22.51
CA PRO A 274 16.97 -8.22 22.20
C PRO A 274 17.40 -6.83 21.74
N LYS A 275 16.71 -6.29 20.73
CA LYS A 275 16.90 -4.95 20.17
C LYS A 275 18.33 -4.63 19.72
N SER A 276 19.16 -5.64 19.40
CA SER A 276 20.56 -5.42 19.03
C SER A 276 20.84 -5.48 17.53
N VAL A 277 19.89 -5.95 16.72
CA VAL A 277 20.11 -6.18 15.28
C VAL A 277 19.49 -5.07 14.45
N ILE A 278 20.25 -4.52 13.49
CA ILE A 278 19.68 -3.71 12.42
C ILE A 278 19.29 -4.61 11.23
N TYR A 279 18.02 -4.58 10.85
CA TYR A 279 17.52 -5.23 9.65
C TYR A 279 17.64 -4.27 8.46
N VAL A 280 18.14 -4.74 7.31
CA VAL A 280 18.37 -3.92 6.12
C VAL A 280 17.66 -4.56 4.92
N SER A 281 16.69 -3.85 4.34
CA SER A 281 15.96 -4.29 3.15
C SER A 281 15.49 -3.10 2.30
N LEU A 282 15.95 -3.04 1.06
CA LEU A 282 15.61 -1.97 0.10
C LEU A 282 14.45 -2.33 -0.83
N GLY A 283 13.63 -3.32 -0.45
CA GLY A 283 12.42 -3.69 -1.16
C GLY A 283 12.66 -4.67 -2.32
N SER A 284 11.66 -4.82 -3.18
CA SER A 284 11.60 -5.86 -4.22
C SER A 284 12.05 -5.40 -5.62
N ILE A 285 12.25 -4.10 -5.83
CA ILE A 285 12.52 -3.53 -7.17
C ILE A 285 13.80 -2.70 -7.19
N ALA A 286 14.05 -1.90 -6.13
CA ALA A 286 15.18 -0.97 -6.12
C ALA A 286 16.51 -1.69 -6.42
N SER A 287 17.35 -1.03 -7.21
CA SER A 287 18.72 -1.41 -7.50
C SER A 287 19.69 -0.32 -7.07
N ILE A 288 20.91 -0.72 -6.76
CA ILE A 288 21.99 0.18 -6.36
C ILE A 288 23.20 -0.07 -7.23
N ASP A 289 23.94 0.99 -7.53
CA ASP A 289 25.24 0.87 -8.15
C ASP A 289 26.26 0.24 -7.18
N GLU A 290 27.32 -0.34 -7.74
CA GLU A 290 28.37 -1.01 -6.97
C GLU A 290 29.02 -0.08 -5.95
N ALA A 291 29.25 1.18 -6.29
CA ALA A 291 29.87 2.15 -5.40
C ALA A 291 29.03 2.38 -4.13
N LYS A 292 27.72 2.63 -4.27
CA LYS A 292 26.79 2.75 -3.14
C LYS A 292 26.68 1.46 -2.34
N PHE A 293 26.65 0.31 -3.02
CA PHE A 293 26.64 -0.99 -2.36
C PHE A 293 27.84 -1.17 -1.44
N LEU A 294 29.03 -0.79 -1.90
CA LEU A 294 30.26 -0.84 -1.10
C LEU A 294 30.22 0.15 0.07
N GLU A 295 29.71 1.37 -0.11
CA GLU A 295 29.56 2.32 1.00
C GLU A 295 28.61 1.78 2.08
N ILE A 296 27.48 1.15 1.69
CA ILE A 296 26.57 0.47 2.62
C ILE A 296 27.28 -0.66 3.38
N ALA A 297 28.01 -1.52 2.66
CA ALA A 297 28.75 -2.63 3.28
C ALA A 297 29.75 -2.10 4.31
N TRP A 298 30.54 -1.10 3.96
CA TRP A 298 31.51 -0.51 4.89
C TRP A 298 30.85 0.19 6.07
N GLY A 299 29.77 0.93 5.85
CA GLY A 299 29.02 1.57 6.93
C GLY A 299 28.43 0.56 7.92
N LEU A 300 27.89 -0.56 7.43
CA LEU A 300 27.43 -1.67 8.27
C LEU A 300 28.58 -2.28 9.09
N ALA A 301 29.70 -2.59 8.44
CA ALA A 301 30.85 -3.18 9.12
C ALA A 301 31.40 -2.26 10.23
N ASN A 302 31.55 -0.97 9.93
CA ASN A 302 32.12 0.04 10.82
C ASN A 302 31.18 0.41 11.99
N SER A 303 29.87 0.25 11.82
CA SER A 303 28.91 0.49 12.90
C SER A 303 29.08 -0.45 14.10
N GLU A 304 29.76 -1.58 13.89
CA GLU A 304 29.96 -2.66 14.87
C GLU A 304 28.66 -3.30 15.39
N GLN A 305 27.49 -2.88 14.88
CA GLN A 305 26.20 -3.46 15.22
C GLN A 305 25.99 -4.80 14.48
N PRO A 306 25.33 -5.79 15.11
CA PRO A 306 24.80 -6.94 14.41
C PRO A 306 23.80 -6.51 13.32
N PHE A 307 23.87 -7.13 12.14
CA PHE A 307 22.97 -6.80 11.03
C PHE A 307 22.46 -8.02 10.28
N LEU A 308 21.20 -7.94 9.86
CA LEU A 308 20.59 -8.86 8.90
C LEU A 308 20.33 -8.08 7.61
N TRP A 309 21.02 -8.43 6.51
CA TRP A 309 20.94 -7.70 5.25
C TRP A 309 20.37 -8.55 4.13
N VAL A 310 19.26 -8.09 3.55
CA VAL A 310 18.67 -8.67 2.35
C VAL A 310 19.32 -8.06 1.12
N ILE A 311 19.99 -8.90 0.32
CA ILE A 311 20.53 -8.53 -0.99
C ILE A 311 19.86 -9.44 -2.01
N ARG A 312 18.89 -8.89 -2.76
CA ARG A 312 18.16 -9.63 -3.79
C ARG A 312 19.08 -9.91 -4.98
N PRO A 313 19.00 -11.09 -5.61
CA PRO A 313 19.72 -11.32 -6.85
C PRO A 313 19.42 -10.25 -7.92
N GLY A 314 20.46 -9.72 -8.55
CA GLY A 314 20.37 -8.67 -9.56
C GLY A 314 19.99 -7.28 -9.03
N SER A 315 19.96 -7.06 -7.70
CA SER A 315 19.75 -5.70 -7.15
C SER A 315 21.00 -4.81 -7.19
N ILE A 316 22.15 -5.36 -7.56
CA ILE A 316 23.39 -4.61 -7.73
C ILE A 316 23.66 -4.51 -9.23
N CYS A 317 23.79 -3.29 -9.75
CA CYS A 317 24.02 -3.09 -11.17
C CYS A 317 25.32 -3.78 -11.63
N GLY A 318 25.20 -4.75 -12.54
CA GLY A 318 26.34 -5.49 -13.08
C GLY A 318 26.81 -6.67 -12.23
N SER A 319 26.06 -7.10 -11.21
CA SER A 319 26.39 -8.27 -10.40
C SER A 319 25.15 -9.05 -9.99
N ASP A 320 25.30 -10.37 -9.87
CA ASP A 320 24.18 -11.23 -9.53
C ASP A 320 23.89 -11.23 -8.03
N TRP A 321 24.90 -11.17 -7.15
CA TRP A 321 24.66 -11.18 -5.71
C TRP A 321 25.77 -10.56 -4.85
N LEU A 322 26.80 -11.33 -4.45
CA LEU A 322 27.82 -10.89 -3.48
C LEU A 322 29.21 -10.74 -4.09
N GLU A 323 29.35 -10.95 -5.40
CA GLU A 323 30.63 -10.86 -6.12
C GLU A 323 31.38 -9.55 -5.85
N PRO A 324 30.71 -8.38 -5.68
CA PRO A 324 31.41 -7.14 -5.36
C PRO A 324 31.93 -7.04 -3.93
N LEU A 325 31.49 -7.88 -2.99
CA LEU A 325 31.90 -7.75 -1.58
C LEU A 325 33.37 -8.19 -1.39
N PRO A 326 34.22 -7.34 -0.79
CA PRO A 326 35.59 -7.72 -0.46
C PRO A 326 35.64 -8.83 0.59
N SER A 327 36.62 -9.73 0.51
CA SER A 327 36.82 -10.77 1.53
C SER A 327 37.06 -10.19 2.93
N THR A 328 37.72 -9.04 3.01
CA THR A 328 37.96 -8.29 4.25
C THR A 328 36.65 -7.86 4.93
N PHE A 329 35.61 -7.53 4.17
CA PHE A 329 34.28 -7.23 4.73
C PHE A 329 33.66 -8.46 5.40
N LEU A 330 33.76 -9.64 4.76
CA LEU A 330 33.23 -10.89 5.31
C LEU A 330 33.95 -11.28 6.60
N GLU A 331 35.26 -11.06 6.66
CA GLU A 331 36.07 -11.29 7.86
C GLU A 331 35.69 -10.34 9.00
N MET A 332 35.57 -9.04 8.73
CA MET A 332 35.19 -8.04 9.72
C MET A 332 33.77 -8.24 10.27
N SER A 333 32.86 -8.74 9.42
CA SER A 333 31.45 -8.94 9.75
C SER A 333 31.17 -10.33 10.35
N LYS A 334 32.20 -11.18 10.47
CA LYS A 334 32.05 -12.58 10.89
C LYS A 334 31.37 -12.67 12.26
N GLY A 335 30.26 -13.39 12.31
CA GLY A 335 29.47 -13.59 13.54
C GLY A 335 28.49 -12.46 13.88
N ARG A 336 28.59 -11.29 13.22
CA ARG A 336 27.69 -10.14 13.43
C ARG A 336 26.77 -9.86 12.23
N GLY A 337 27.21 -10.20 11.02
CA GLY A 337 26.42 -10.07 9.80
C GLY A 337 25.77 -11.38 9.38
N HIS A 338 24.50 -11.33 9.00
CA HIS A 338 23.80 -12.40 8.27
C HIS A 338 23.24 -11.83 6.98
N ILE A 339 23.60 -12.42 5.84
CA ILE A 339 23.22 -11.94 4.51
C ILE A 339 22.37 -13.00 3.83
N VAL A 340 21.19 -12.62 3.34
CA VAL A 340 20.25 -13.53 2.68
C VAL A 340 19.73 -12.92 1.39
N LYS A 341 19.26 -13.77 0.47
CA LYS A 341 18.66 -13.33 -0.80
C LYS A 341 17.27 -12.71 -0.60
N TRP A 342 16.51 -13.28 0.31
CA TRP A 342 15.14 -12.86 0.62
C TRP A 342 14.76 -13.31 2.03
N ALA A 343 14.20 -12.41 2.85
CA ALA A 343 13.86 -12.70 4.24
C ALA A 343 12.35 -12.78 4.47
N PRO A 344 11.88 -13.57 5.45
CA PRO A 344 10.51 -13.52 5.95
C PRO A 344 10.31 -12.21 6.75
N GLN A 345 10.11 -11.10 6.05
CA GLN A 345 10.22 -9.73 6.62
C GLN A 345 9.26 -9.49 7.79
N GLN A 346 8.03 -10.00 7.73
CA GLN A 346 7.05 -9.82 8.81
C GLN A 346 7.52 -10.53 10.08
N GLU A 347 8.00 -11.76 9.95
CA GLU A 347 8.57 -12.55 11.04
C GLU A 347 9.86 -11.94 11.58
N VAL A 348 10.69 -11.35 10.70
CA VAL A 348 11.90 -10.62 11.08
C VAL A 348 11.54 -9.37 11.88
N LEU A 349 10.67 -8.50 11.38
CA LEU A 349 10.30 -7.25 12.06
C LEU A 349 9.60 -7.49 13.41
N ALA A 350 8.83 -8.58 13.52
CA ALA A 350 8.20 -8.99 14.78
C ALA A 350 9.19 -9.63 15.78
N HIS A 351 10.42 -9.95 15.35
CA HIS A 351 11.38 -10.65 16.19
C HIS A 351 12.04 -9.72 17.23
N GLN A 352 12.07 -10.14 18.49
CA GLN A 352 12.59 -9.36 19.63
C GLN A 352 14.03 -8.83 19.48
N ALA A 353 14.85 -9.50 18.67
CA ALA A 353 16.24 -9.12 18.40
C ALA A 353 16.36 -7.87 17.50
N ILE A 354 15.35 -7.56 16.70
CA ILE A 354 15.38 -6.39 15.83
C ILE A 354 15.29 -5.11 16.67
N GLY A 355 16.31 -4.27 16.52
CA GLY A 355 16.40 -2.95 17.16
C GLY A 355 16.22 -1.80 16.18
N GLY A 356 16.28 -2.03 14.88
CA GLY A 356 16.04 -1.00 13.88
C GLY A 356 15.86 -1.58 12.49
N PHE A 357 15.19 -0.82 11.62
CA PHE A 357 14.94 -1.20 10.24
C PHE A 357 15.46 -0.14 9.28
N TRP A 358 16.53 -0.47 8.56
CA TRP A 358 16.98 0.32 7.43
C TRP A 358 16.20 -0.07 6.17
N THR A 359 15.38 0.87 5.70
CA THR A 359 14.37 0.65 4.68
C THR A 359 14.36 1.72 3.60
N HIS A 360 13.98 1.31 2.40
CA HIS A 360 13.62 2.21 1.30
C HIS A 360 12.29 2.93 1.49
N CYS A 361 11.54 2.69 2.58
CA CYS A 361 10.27 3.36 2.90
C CYS A 361 9.12 3.08 1.92
N GLY A 362 9.13 1.92 1.24
CA GLY A 362 7.93 1.42 0.57
C GLY A 362 6.78 1.24 1.57
N TRP A 363 5.56 1.58 1.17
CA TRP A 363 4.44 1.73 2.11
C TRP A 363 4.14 0.49 2.96
N ASN A 364 4.16 -0.70 2.36
CA ASN A 364 3.95 -1.97 3.08
C ASN A 364 4.99 -2.16 4.20
N SER A 365 6.28 -1.98 3.88
CA SER A 365 7.38 -2.09 4.85
C SER A 365 7.30 -1.03 5.96
N THR A 366 6.88 0.18 5.62
CA THR A 366 6.66 1.26 6.60
C THR A 366 5.55 0.87 7.58
N LEU A 367 4.42 0.35 7.08
CA LEU A 367 3.32 -0.13 7.91
C LEU A 367 3.75 -1.30 8.81
N GLU A 368 4.47 -2.29 8.29
CA GLU A 368 4.97 -3.43 9.06
C GLU A 368 5.91 -2.97 10.19
N SER A 369 6.83 -2.03 9.90
CA SER A 369 7.75 -1.50 10.93
C SER A 369 7.01 -0.74 12.03
N ILE A 370 6.05 0.10 11.66
CA ILE A 370 5.22 0.86 12.63
C ILE A 370 4.42 -0.12 13.49
N CYS A 371 3.80 -1.12 12.86
CA CYS A 371 3.00 -2.12 13.55
C CYS A 371 3.82 -3.02 14.48
N GLU A 372 5.13 -3.10 14.29
CA GLU A 372 6.03 -3.81 15.21
C GLU A 372 6.77 -2.89 16.18
N GLY A 373 6.62 -1.58 16.05
CA GLY A 373 7.29 -0.60 16.92
C GLY A 373 8.80 -0.55 16.68
N VAL A 374 9.23 -0.93 15.48
CA VAL A 374 10.64 -0.93 15.08
C VAL A 374 10.97 0.44 14.48
N PRO A 375 11.96 1.17 15.03
CA PRO A 375 12.34 2.46 14.50
C PRO A 375 13.13 2.32 13.19
N MET A 376 13.09 3.33 12.33
CA MET A 376 13.57 3.22 10.95
C MET A 376 14.79 4.09 10.63
N ILE A 377 15.62 3.63 9.70
CA ILE A 377 16.54 4.47 8.91
C ILE A 377 16.01 4.48 7.48
N CYS A 378 15.72 5.66 6.94
CA CYS A 378 15.08 5.85 5.65
C CYS A 378 16.12 6.14 4.58
N LEU A 379 16.14 5.33 3.51
CA LEU A 379 16.90 5.56 2.29
C LEU A 379 15.98 5.40 1.06
N PRO A 380 15.10 6.39 0.79
CA PRO A 380 14.15 6.30 -0.30
C PRO A 380 14.83 6.34 -1.68
N SER A 381 14.31 5.58 -2.64
CA SER A 381 14.78 5.56 -4.04
C SER A 381 13.82 6.29 -4.97
N PHE A 382 12.57 5.81 -5.09
CA PHE A 382 11.60 6.28 -6.09
C PHE A 382 10.15 6.20 -5.60
N GLY A 383 9.22 6.59 -6.48
CA GLY A 383 7.78 6.59 -6.23
C GLY A 383 7.44 7.50 -5.06
N ASP A 384 6.66 6.96 -4.12
CA ASP A 384 6.18 7.60 -2.91
C ASP A 384 7.18 7.57 -1.74
N GLN A 385 8.32 6.90 -1.90
CA GLN A 385 9.22 6.57 -0.79
C GLN A 385 9.75 7.80 -0.05
N LYS A 386 10.02 8.91 -0.75
CA LYS A 386 10.47 10.17 -0.12
C LYS A 386 9.38 10.84 0.73
N VAL A 387 8.13 10.74 0.30
CA VAL A 387 6.97 11.18 1.07
C VAL A 387 6.91 10.38 2.36
N ASN A 388 6.97 9.04 2.26
CA ASN A 388 6.92 8.16 3.42
C ASN A 388 8.11 8.40 4.36
N ALA A 389 9.33 8.60 3.83
CA ALA A 389 10.51 8.91 4.63
C ALA A 389 10.36 10.22 5.43
N ARG A 390 9.79 11.27 4.83
CA ARG A 390 9.49 12.53 5.52
C ARG A 390 8.46 12.34 6.63
N TYR A 391 7.43 11.53 6.41
CA TYR A 391 6.46 11.22 7.46
C TYR A 391 7.09 10.44 8.61
N VAL A 392 7.94 9.45 8.31
CA VAL A 392 8.67 8.68 9.32
C VAL A 392 9.59 9.56 10.17
N SER A 393 10.35 10.45 9.53
CA SER A 393 11.38 11.26 10.20
C SER A 393 10.86 12.52 10.88
N ASP A 394 9.96 13.29 10.23
CA ASP A 394 9.55 14.61 10.72
C ASP A 394 8.16 14.62 11.36
N PHE A 395 7.21 13.85 10.81
CA PHE A 395 5.82 13.85 11.27
C PHE A 395 5.62 12.90 12.46
N TRP A 396 5.84 11.61 12.28
CA TRP A 396 5.76 10.62 13.35
C TRP A 396 7.02 10.59 14.22
N ARG A 397 8.17 11.00 13.66
CA ARG A 397 9.48 11.03 14.33
C ARG A 397 9.92 9.67 14.84
N VAL A 398 9.57 8.60 14.13
CA VAL A 398 9.86 7.20 14.44
C VAL A 398 11.04 6.66 13.62
N GLY A 399 11.80 7.54 12.97
CA GLY A 399 13.02 7.16 12.27
C GLY A 399 13.91 8.34 11.90
N LEU A 400 15.02 8.03 11.24
CA LEU A 400 16.01 8.97 10.70
C LEU A 400 15.98 8.94 9.18
N HIS A 401 16.14 10.09 8.53
CA HIS A 401 16.23 10.17 7.06
C HIS A 401 17.67 10.42 6.63
N LEU A 402 18.23 9.49 5.85
CA LEU A 402 19.54 9.65 5.21
C LEU A 402 19.39 10.51 3.95
N GLU A 403 19.41 11.82 4.12
CA GLU A 403 19.26 12.81 3.04
C GLU A 403 20.58 13.17 2.34
N ASP A 404 21.70 12.97 3.04
CA ASP A 404 23.04 13.37 2.60
C ASP A 404 23.68 12.33 1.65
N LYS A 405 24.88 12.63 1.16
CA LYS A 405 25.67 11.67 0.37
C LYS A 405 25.81 10.37 1.15
N LEU A 406 25.51 9.26 0.47
CA LEU A 406 25.59 7.91 1.03
C LEU A 406 27.05 7.47 1.18
N GLU A 407 27.75 8.08 2.13
CA GLU A 407 29.12 7.76 2.51
C GLU A 407 29.11 6.81 3.71
N ARG A 408 30.06 5.88 3.79
CA ARG A 408 30.15 4.88 4.87
C ARG A 408 30.15 5.48 6.27
N SER A 409 30.77 6.65 6.46
CA SER A 409 30.82 7.37 7.74
C SER A 409 29.44 7.89 8.16
N GLU A 410 28.66 8.37 7.20
CA GLU A 410 27.30 8.86 7.42
C GLU A 410 26.35 7.71 7.75
N ILE A 411 26.50 6.59 7.04
CA ILE A 411 25.78 5.35 7.31
C ILE A 411 26.12 4.83 8.71
N GLU A 412 27.41 4.71 9.04
CA GLU A 412 27.88 4.28 10.35
C GLU A 412 27.26 5.14 11.45
N ARG A 413 27.33 6.47 11.29
CA ARG A 413 26.78 7.44 12.24
C ARG A 413 25.27 7.27 12.42
N ALA A 414 24.51 7.10 11.34
CA ALA A 414 23.06 6.90 11.43
C ALA A 414 22.70 5.59 12.13
N ILE A 415 23.43 4.51 11.87
CA ILE A 415 23.23 3.22 12.56
C ILE A 415 23.53 3.37 14.05
N ARG A 416 24.68 3.95 14.42
CA ARG A 416 25.05 4.17 15.82
C ARG A 416 24.03 5.08 16.53
N ARG A 417 23.59 6.16 15.88
CA ARG A 417 22.56 7.08 16.40
C ARG A 417 21.24 6.37 16.70
N LEU A 418 20.77 5.50 15.81
CA LEU A 418 19.51 4.78 16.02
C LEU A 418 19.64 3.67 17.08
N MET A 419 20.78 2.97 17.09
CA MET A 419 20.94 1.72 17.83
C MET A 419 21.57 1.88 19.22
N ALA A 420 22.35 2.94 19.45
CA ALA A 420 23.17 3.09 20.65
C ALA A 420 23.05 4.46 21.35
N ASP A 421 22.64 5.52 20.64
CA ASP A 421 22.56 6.86 21.24
C ASP A 421 21.21 7.10 21.95
N PRO A 422 21.15 8.02 22.93
CA PRO A 422 19.90 8.39 23.60
C PRO A 422 18.79 8.91 22.66
N GLU A 423 19.17 9.51 21.53
CA GLU A 423 18.22 9.92 20.48
C GLU A 423 17.48 8.69 19.93
N GLY A 424 18.19 7.59 19.68
CA GLY A 424 17.63 6.32 19.20
C GLY A 424 16.61 5.73 20.16
N GLU A 425 16.86 5.81 21.47
CA GLU A 425 15.87 5.38 22.47
C GLU A 425 14.61 6.23 22.45
N ALA A 426 14.74 7.56 22.33
CA ALA A 426 13.57 8.43 22.20
C ALA A 426 12.78 8.17 20.90
N ILE A 427 13.46 7.82 19.80
CA ILE A 427 12.80 7.41 18.55
C ILE A 427 12.05 6.09 18.75
N ARG A 428 12.66 5.13 19.45
CA ARG A 428 12.08 3.83 19.76
C ARG A 428 10.84 3.95 20.64
N ASP A 429 10.86 4.79 21.68
CA ASP A 429 9.71 5.05 22.54
C ASP A 429 8.52 5.60 21.74
N ARG A 430 8.79 6.50 20.78
CA ARG A 430 7.76 7.00 19.86
C ARG A 430 7.25 5.91 18.92
N ALA A 431 8.12 5.05 18.41
CA ALA A 431 7.73 3.93 17.56
C ALA A 431 6.81 2.94 18.30
N VAL A 432 7.13 2.61 19.56
CA VAL A 432 6.28 1.77 20.42
C VAL A 432 4.96 2.47 20.74
N SER A 433 4.98 3.76 21.08
CA SER A 433 3.74 4.51 21.32
C SER A 433 2.84 4.58 20.08
N LEU A 434 3.42 4.68 18.88
CA LEU A 434 2.66 4.66 17.63
C LEU A 434 2.09 3.26 17.34
N LYS A 435 2.86 2.19 17.58
CA LYS A 435 2.39 0.81 17.54
C LYS A 435 1.15 0.63 18.43
N ASP A 436 1.23 1.05 19.69
CA ASP A 436 0.15 0.87 20.65
C ASP A 436 -1.14 1.57 20.21
N LYS A 437 -1.03 2.77 19.62
CA LYS A 437 -2.18 3.50 19.05
C LYS A 437 -2.82 2.73 17.90
N VAL A 438 -2.02 2.23 16.98
CA VAL A 438 -2.50 1.42 15.85
C VAL A 438 -3.17 0.15 16.38
N ASP A 439 -2.53 -0.57 17.31
CA ASP A 439 -3.04 -1.82 17.89
C ASP A 439 -4.35 -1.66 18.68
N GLN A 440 -4.55 -0.51 19.37
CA GLN A 440 -5.77 -0.25 20.12
C GLN A 440 -7.02 -0.30 19.22
N CYS A 441 -6.90 0.16 17.98
CA CYS A 441 -8.00 0.26 17.03
C CYS A 441 -8.48 -1.11 16.54
N PHE A 442 -7.60 -2.12 16.58
CA PHE A 442 -7.95 -3.50 16.27
C PHE A 442 -8.70 -4.20 17.40
N LYS A 443 -8.46 -3.81 18.66
CA LYS A 443 -9.12 -4.43 19.83
C LYS A 443 -10.58 -3.99 19.98
N GLU A 444 -10.93 -2.80 19.48
CA GLU A 444 -12.27 -2.23 19.62
C GLU A 444 -13.28 -2.71 18.54
N GLY A 445 -12.87 -3.64 17.65
CA GLY A 445 -13.80 -4.42 16.80
C GLY A 445 -14.45 -3.68 15.63
N VAL A 446 -14.02 -2.46 15.33
CA VAL A 446 -14.72 -1.51 14.46
C VAL A 446 -14.55 -1.73 12.92
N PRO A 447 -13.42 -2.23 12.36
CA PRO A 447 -13.23 -2.15 10.90
C PRO A 447 -14.04 -3.16 10.07
N HIS A 448 -14.38 -4.32 10.62
CA HIS A 448 -14.95 -5.44 9.85
C HIS A 448 -16.39 -5.23 9.39
N ILE A 449 -17.18 -4.45 10.13
CA ILE A 449 -18.62 -4.27 9.86
C ILE A 449 -18.82 -3.21 8.76
N GLY A 450 -17.93 -2.21 8.67
CA GLY A 450 -18.02 -1.12 7.69
C GLY A 450 -17.78 -1.58 6.25
N LEU A 451 -16.83 -2.49 6.02
CA LEU A 451 -16.46 -2.94 4.67
C LEU A 451 -17.54 -3.79 4.00
N SER A 452 -18.05 -4.79 4.71
CA SER A 452 -19.12 -5.66 4.20
C SER A 452 -20.37 -4.84 3.91
N THR A 453 -20.73 -3.91 4.81
CA THR A 453 -21.86 -3.00 4.61
C THR A 453 -21.62 -2.04 3.45
N ALA A 454 -20.42 -1.47 3.31
CA ALA A 454 -20.09 -0.57 2.22
C ALA A 454 -20.08 -1.25 0.86
N LEU A 455 -19.51 -2.45 0.74
CA LEU A 455 -19.51 -3.24 -0.50
C LEU A 455 -20.93 -3.66 -0.89
N LEU A 456 -21.75 -4.05 0.10
CA LEU A 456 -23.17 -4.33 -0.11
C LEU A 456 -23.94 -3.06 -0.54
N VAL A 457 -23.69 -1.91 0.09
CA VAL A 457 -24.32 -0.62 -0.26
C VAL A 457 -23.93 -0.18 -1.67
N THR A 458 -22.65 -0.25 -2.04
CA THR A 458 -22.19 0.06 -3.40
C THR A 458 -22.87 -0.85 -4.42
N TYR A 459 -22.98 -2.15 -4.12
CA TYR A 459 -23.70 -3.09 -4.97
C TYR A 459 -25.18 -2.73 -5.15
N HIS A 460 -25.89 -2.42 -4.07
CA HIS A 460 -27.31 -2.05 -4.12
C HIS A 460 -27.53 -0.68 -4.80
N HIS A 461 -26.62 0.28 -4.61
CA HIS A 461 -26.67 1.59 -5.25
C HIS A 461 -26.56 1.49 -6.78
N CYS A 462 -25.79 0.53 -7.30
CA CYS A 462 -25.67 0.29 -8.74
C CYS A 462 -26.89 -0.40 -9.37
N ARG A 463 -27.81 -0.98 -8.58
CA ARG A 463 -28.98 -1.72 -9.10
C ARG A 463 -30.35 -1.12 -8.78
N THR A 464 -30.45 -0.15 -7.86
CA THR A 464 -31.74 0.43 -7.46
C THR A 464 -31.76 1.96 -7.58
N PRO A 465 -32.81 2.56 -8.19
CA PRO A 465 -32.95 4.00 -8.28
C PRO A 465 -33.05 4.62 -6.87
N ILE A 466 -32.48 5.82 -6.73
CA ILE A 466 -32.10 6.59 -5.53
C ILE A 466 -33.13 6.67 -4.38
N LEU A 467 -34.39 6.28 -4.59
CA LEU A 467 -35.46 6.40 -3.60
C LEU A 467 -35.43 5.32 -2.50
N GLU A 468 -35.02 4.08 -2.79
CA GLU A 468 -35.04 2.99 -1.79
C GLU A 468 -33.83 2.97 -0.85
N VAL A 469 -32.68 3.50 -1.27
CA VAL A 469 -31.44 3.50 -0.47
C VAL A 469 -31.56 4.38 0.78
N LYS A 470 -32.39 5.43 0.75
CA LYS A 470 -32.68 6.27 1.93
C LYS A 470 -33.43 5.51 3.02
N LEU A 471 -34.23 4.50 2.66
CA LEU A 471 -34.94 3.67 3.64
C LEU A 471 -33.99 2.74 4.38
N LEU A 472 -33.01 2.14 3.69
CA LEU A 472 -31.98 1.29 4.28
C LEU A 472 -31.06 2.08 5.23
N LEU A 473 -30.59 3.26 4.82
CA LEU A 473 -29.80 4.14 5.69
C LEU A 473 -30.59 4.65 6.91
N GLY A 474 -31.90 4.88 6.75
CA GLY A 474 -32.80 5.28 7.84
C GLY A 474 -33.01 4.19 8.90
N ILE A 475 -32.97 2.91 8.52
CA ILE A 475 -33.13 1.79 9.46
C ILE A 475 -31.85 1.58 10.28
N PHE A 476 -30.65 1.78 9.72
CA PHE A 476 -29.39 1.55 10.45
C PHE A 476 -29.03 2.66 11.45
N PHE A 477 -29.40 3.92 11.18
CA PHE A 477 -29.16 5.03 12.12
C PHE A 477 -30.15 5.06 13.29
N GLN A 478 -31.24 4.29 13.25
CA GLN A 478 -32.26 4.29 14.30
C GLN A 478 -31.93 3.35 15.48
N PHE A 479 -30.85 2.56 15.42
CA PHE A 479 -30.53 1.54 16.44
C PHE A 479 -29.22 1.74 17.22
N SER A 480 -28.57 2.91 17.10
CA SER A 480 -27.42 3.24 17.93
C SER A 480 -27.67 4.52 18.73
N PHE A 481 -27.63 4.38 20.06
CA PHE A 481 -27.71 5.36 21.16
C PHE A 481 -29.10 5.63 21.80
N PRO A 482 -29.23 5.42 23.13
CA PRO A 482 -30.32 5.99 23.92
C PRO A 482 -29.91 7.34 24.57
N PHE A 483 -30.85 8.31 24.57
CA PHE A 483 -30.91 9.60 25.31
C PHE A 483 -30.29 10.87 24.69
N PRO A 484 -30.83 12.08 25.00
CA PRO A 484 -32.11 12.57 24.49
C PRO A 484 -31.98 13.91 23.73
N PHE A 485 -32.92 14.11 22.79
CA PHE A 485 -33.36 15.35 22.15
C PHE A 485 -32.73 16.69 22.59
N VAL A 486 -32.06 17.36 21.64
CA VAL A 486 -32.19 18.81 21.42
C VAL A 486 -32.39 19.04 19.92
N PHE A 487 -33.60 19.43 19.55
CA PHE A 487 -34.00 19.77 18.17
C PHE A 487 -33.31 21.06 17.71
N LEU A 488 -32.61 21.00 16.57
CA LEU A 488 -32.36 22.18 15.74
C LEU A 488 -33.32 22.12 14.53
N LYS A 489 -34.35 22.96 14.55
CA LYS A 489 -35.30 23.15 13.44
C LYS A 489 -34.55 23.72 12.22
N ILE A 490 -34.46 22.96 11.14
CA ILE A 490 -34.31 23.53 9.79
C ILE A 490 -35.72 23.60 9.19
N ILE A 491 -36.23 24.82 9.06
CA ILE A 491 -37.46 25.13 8.33
C ILE A 491 -37.15 25.02 6.84
N VAL A 492 -37.76 24.05 6.16
CA VAL A 492 -37.84 24.01 4.69
C VAL A 492 -39.15 24.69 4.29
N THR A 493 -39.06 25.92 3.80
CA THR A 493 -40.19 26.62 3.19
C THR A 493 -40.31 26.14 1.74
N PHE A 494 -41.32 25.32 1.45
CA PHE A 494 -41.74 25.01 0.08
C PHE A 494 -42.63 26.16 -0.43
N SER A 495 -42.24 26.80 -1.54
CA SER A 495 -43.13 27.66 -2.31
C SER A 495 -43.72 26.85 -3.47
N PHE A 496 -45.00 26.50 -3.35
CA PHE A 496 -45.83 26.08 -4.48
C PHE A 496 -46.31 27.34 -5.23
N SER A 497 -46.00 27.42 -6.52
CA SER A 497 -46.72 28.27 -7.48
C SER A 497 -46.85 27.44 -8.77
N SER A 498 -47.92 26.68 -8.89
CA SER A 498 -49.13 27.04 -9.66
C SER A 498 -49.02 26.68 -11.14
N VAL A 499 -49.70 25.58 -11.46
CA VAL A 499 -50.21 25.18 -12.77
C VAL A 499 -50.95 26.35 -13.42
N HIS A 500 -50.65 26.65 -14.68
CA HIS A 500 -51.62 27.23 -15.60
C HIS A 500 -51.73 26.35 -16.85
N VAL A 501 -52.94 25.81 -17.03
CA VAL A 501 -53.50 25.25 -18.26
C VAL A 501 -54.25 26.37 -18.99
N LEU A 502 -54.41 26.19 -20.32
CA LEU A 502 -55.23 26.88 -21.34
C LEU A 502 -54.33 27.63 -22.34
N ASN A 503 -54.37 27.39 -23.66
CA ASN A 503 -55.24 26.62 -24.56
C ASN A 503 -54.40 26.06 -25.72
#